data_AF-A0A1G3LD34-F1
#
_entry.id   AF-A0A1G3LD34-F1
#
_cell.length_a   1.000
_cell.length_b   1.000
_cell.length_c   1.000
_cell.angle_alpha   90.00
_cell.angle_beta   90.00
_cell.angle_gamma   90.00
#
_symmetry.space_group_name_H-M   'P 1'
#
loop_
_entity.id
_entity.type
_entity.pdbx_description
1 polymer ?
#
loop_
_entity_poly.entity_id
_entity_poly.type
_entity_poly.pdbx_seq_one_letter_code
_entity_poly.pdbx_strand_id
1 'polypeptide(L)'
;MTAAKTPKPIAKAEAKKSRWAQMRDEARAAAEEKRASIAPYEFDGTEPATLVYPPDSVDQVTALARLLDSKLGMRDGEIRDLFEALLGKSFAPIWEVIKDEPATVLWPLFDDINNHFQAVPADEVDAQGGANGS
;
A
#
# COMPACT_ATOMS: atom_id res chain seq x y z
N MET A 1 -56.39 22.60 19.04
CA MET A 1 -54.95 22.83 18.79
C MET A 1 -54.19 21.62 19.31
N THR A 2 -53.74 20.74 18.43
CA THR A 2 -53.00 19.51 18.78
C THR A 2 -51.50 19.78 18.70
N ALA A 3 -50.79 19.52 19.79
CA ALA A 3 -49.35 19.74 19.92
C ALA A 3 -48.56 18.76 19.05
N ALA A 4 -47.65 19.28 18.22
CA ALA A 4 -46.72 18.47 17.44
C ALA A 4 -45.62 17.91 18.35
N LYS A 5 -45.43 16.58 18.34
CA LYS A 5 -44.31 15.91 19.01
C LYS A 5 -43.04 16.20 18.22
N THR A 6 -42.08 16.89 18.84
CA THR A 6 -40.74 17.12 18.28
C THR A 6 -40.01 15.79 18.09
N PRO A 7 -39.47 15.48 16.90
CA PRO A 7 -38.74 14.24 16.67
C PRO A 7 -37.40 14.23 17.40
N LYS A 8 -37.07 13.07 17.99
CA LYS A 8 -35.84 12.80 18.74
C LYS A 8 -34.64 12.79 17.76
N PRO A 9 -33.52 13.47 18.06
CA PRO A 9 -32.37 13.49 17.15
C PRO A 9 -31.80 12.08 16.99
N ILE A 10 -31.71 11.64 15.74
CA ILE A 10 -31.08 10.38 15.36
C ILE A 10 -29.57 10.57 15.59
N ALA A 11 -28.99 9.78 16.49
CA ALA A 11 -27.55 9.75 16.70
C ALA A 11 -26.86 9.43 15.36
N LYS A 12 -25.93 10.29 14.93
CA LYS A 12 -25.07 10.03 13.77
C LYS A 12 -24.30 8.74 14.08
N ALA A 13 -24.64 7.66 13.38
CA ALA A 13 -23.79 6.48 13.34
C ALA A 13 -22.42 6.91 12.80
N GLU A 14 -21.35 6.64 13.55
CA GLU A 14 -19.99 6.84 13.07
C GLU A 14 -19.83 6.04 11.76
N ALA A 15 -19.47 6.73 10.68
CA ALA A 15 -19.31 6.09 9.39
C ALA A 15 -18.18 5.05 9.51
N LYS A 16 -18.52 3.77 9.40
CA LYS A 16 -17.53 2.67 9.45
C LYS A 16 -16.50 2.91 8.35
N LYS A 17 -15.23 3.06 8.75
CA LYS A 17 -14.09 3.25 7.85
C LYS A 17 -14.05 2.11 6.82
N SER A 18 -13.75 2.42 5.56
CA SER A 18 -13.59 1.39 4.53
C SER A 18 -12.36 0.52 4.82
N ARG A 19 -12.38 -0.74 4.38
CA ARG A 19 -11.21 -1.65 4.49
C ARG A 19 -9.95 -1.01 3.92
N TRP A 20 -10.07 -0.40 2.73
CA TRP A 20 -8.99 0.37 2.11
C TRP A 20 -8.46 1.50 3.01
N ALA A 21 -9.34 2.35 3.53
CA ALA A 21 -8.90 3.47 4.36
C ALA A 21 -8.23 3.00 5.66
N GLN A 22 -8.64 1.85 6.20
CA GLN A 22 -7.95 1.24 7.33
C GLN A 22 -6.52 0.79 6.94
N MET A 23 -6.38 -0.04 5.91
CA MET A 23 -5.07 -0.55 5.44
C MET A 23 -4.10 0.58 5.10
N ARG A 24 -4.57 1.61 4.39
CA ARG A 24 -3.77 2.78 4.03
C ARG A 24 -3.23 3.50 5.26
N ASP A 25 -4.08 3.74 6.25
CA ASP A 25 -3.68 4.49 7.44
C ASP A 25 -2.73 3.68 8.32
N GLU A 26 -2.90 2.36 8.39
CA GLU A 26 -1.95 1.45 9.03
C GLU A 26 -0.58 1.45 8.31
N ALA A 27 -0.58 1.39 6.98
CA ALA A 27 0.65 1.46 6.18
C ALA A 27 1.38 2.80 6.36
N ARG A 28 0.65 3.92 6.40
CA ARG A 28 1.20 5.26 6.66
C ARG A 28 1.81 5.37 8.05
N ALA A 29 1.14 4.83 9.07
CA ALA A 29 1.67 4.83 10.43
C ALA A 29 2.99 4.05 10.51
N ALA A 30 3.05 2.85 9.91
CA ALA A 30 4.27 2.04 9.89
C ALA A 30 5.40 2.70 9.08
N ALA A 31 5.07 3.36 7.97
CA ALA A 31 6.05 4.10 7.16
C ALA A 31 6.63 5.29 7.91
N GLU A 32 5.80 6.04 8.65
CA GLU A 32 6.26 7.17 9.46
C GLU A 32 7.22 6.72 10.56
N GLU A 33 6.89 5.63 11.27
CA GLU A 33 7.77 5.04 12.28
C GLU A 33 9.13 4.65 11.68
N LYS A 34 9.10 3.99 10.51
CA LYS A 34 10.32 3.62 9.78
C LYS A 34 11.13 4.85 9.36
N ARG A 35 10.49 5.88 8.80
CA ARG A 35 11.17 7.14 8.41
C ARG A 35 11.81 7.83 9.61
N ALA A 36 11.12 7.87 10.75
CA ALA A 36 11.66 8.46 11.98
C ALA A 36 12.93 7.75 12.49
N SER A 37 13.13 6.47 12.13
CA SER A 37 14.30 5.68 12.52
C SER A 37 15.52 5.82 11.59
N ILE A 38 15.37 6.45 10.42
CA ILE A 38 16.44 6.53 9.40
C ILE A 38 16.82 7.99 9.20
N ALA A 39 18.08 8.33 9.46
CA ALA A 39 18.60 9.66 9.16
C ALA A 39 18.53 9.91 7.63
N PRO A 40 17.94 11.03 7.17
CA PRO A 40 17.91 11.35 5.76
C PRO A 40 19.32 11.62 5.23
N TYR A 41 19.53 11.32 3.95
CA TYR A 41 20.74 11.74 3.26
C TYR A 41 20.60 13.23 2.90
N GLU A 42 21.58 14.04 3.31
CA GLU A 42 21.62 15.46 2.96
C GLU A 42 22.37 15.65 1.64
N PHE A 43 21.66 16.08 0.60
CA PHE A 43 22.23 16.43 -0.71
C PHE A 43 22.49 17.95 -0.77
N ASP A 44 23.76 18.32 -0.63
CA ASP A 44 24.25 19.70 -0.60
C ASP A 44 24.44 20.33 -1.99
N GLY A 45 24.07 19.63 -3.07
CA GLY A 45 24.09 20.16 -4.43
C GLY A 45 22.94 21.12 -4.76
N THR A 46 22.06 21.42 -3.79
CA THR A 46 20.94 22.37 -3.91
C THR A 46 20.94 23.37 -2.76
N GLU A 47 20.31 24.54 -2.95
CA GLU A 47 20.08 25.51 -1.87
C GLU A 47 18.58 25.75 -1.62
N PRO A 48 18.06 25.43 -0.41
CA PRO A 48 18.75 24.73 0.68
C PRO A 48 19.10 23.27 0.32
N ALA A 49 19.97 22.63 1.12
CA ALA A 49 20.31 21.23 0.95
C ALA A 49 19.04 20.36 0.93
N THR A 50 18.95 19.46 -0.05
CA THR A 50 17.76 18.60 -0.21
C THR A 50 17.92 17.36 0.66
N LEU A 51 16.94 17.10 1.52
CA LEU A 51 16.86 15.85 2.28
C LEU A 51 16.27 14.74 1.40
N VAL A 52 17.05 13.68 1.21
CA VAL A 52 16.66 12.49 0.46
C VAL A 52 16.33 11.38 1.46
N TYR A 53 15.11 10.86 1.36
CA TYR A 53 14.63 9.76 2.17
C TYR A 53 14.71 8.44 1.39
N PRO A 54 14.71 7.29 2.09
CA PRO A 54 14.64 5.99 1.44
C PRO A 54 13.39 5.90 0.54
N PRO A 55 13.47 5.23 -0.63
CA PRO A 55 12.30 4.92 -1.44
C PRO A 55 11.28 4.15 -0.63
N ASP A 56 10.04 4.63 -0.61
CA ASP A 56 9.01 4.00 0.20
C ASP A 56 7.61 4.01 -0.38
N SER A 57 7.34 4.81 -1.43
CA SER A 57 6.07 4.72 -2.15
C SER A 57 6.01 3.46 -3.00
N VAL A 58 4.78 3.01 -3.27
CA VAL A 58 4.51 1.90 -4.20
C VAL A 58 5.25 2.10 -5.53
N ASP A 59 5.14 3.28 -6.14
CA ASP A 59 5.74 3.55 -7.46
C ASP A 59 7.27 3.50 -7.40
N GLN A 60 7.88 4.13 -6.39
CA GLN A 60 9.34 4.15 -6.25
C GLN A 60 9.89 2.74 -5.98
N VAL A 61 9.28 1.99 -5.07
CA VAL A 61 9.74 0.66 -4.67
C VAL A 61 9.56 -0.32 -5.82
N THR A 62 8.42 -0.31 -6.52
CA THR A 62 8.19 -1.22 -7.66
C THR A 62 9.05 -0.87 -8.86
N ALA A 63 9.28 0.42 -9.14
CA ALA A 63 10.21 0.85 -10.18
C ALA A 63 11.66 0.43 -9.86
N LEU A 64 12.09 0.59 -8.61
CA LEU A 64 13.42 0.18 -8.17
C LEU A 64 13.59 -1.34 -8.22
N ALA A 65 12.60 -2.09 -7.74
CA ALA A 65 12.61 -3.56 -7.79
C ALA A 65 12.75 -4.05 -9.23
N ARG A 66 11.99 -3.49 -10.18
CA ARG A 66 12.09 -3.83 -11.61
C ARG A 66 13.48 -3.57 -12.20
N LEU A 67 14.14 -2.48 -11.80
CA LEU A 67 15.49 -2.16 -12.25
C LEU A 67 16.54 -3.10 -11.65
N LEU A 68 16.36 -3.48 -10.38
CA LEU A 68 17.31 -4.31 -9.64
C LEU A 68 17.15 -5.81 -9.91
N ASP A 69 15.96 -6.30 -10.23
CA ASP A 69 15.70 -7.70 -10.59
C ASP A 69 16.55 -8.13 -11.78
N SER A 70 16.68 -7.26 -12.78
CA SER A 70 17.56 -7.48 -13.95
C SER A 70 19.05 -7.70 -13.60
N LYS A 71 19.47 -7.33 -12.38
CA LYS A 71 20.85 -7.48 -11.87
C LYS A 71 21.01 -8.48 -10.73
N LEU A 72 19.94 -8.80 -9.99
CA LEU A 72 20.02 -9.56 -8.73
C LEU A 72 19.16 -10.83 -8.70
N GLY A 73 18.34 -11.10 -9.73
CA GLY A 73 17.52 -12.33 -9.81
C GLY A 73 16.46 -12.45 -8.72
N MET A 74 15.97 -11.31 -8.21
CA MET A 74 14.92 -11.24 -7.20
C MET A 74 13.58 -10.97 -7.88
N ARG A 75 12.70 -11.98 -7.89
CA ARG A 75 11.33 -12.01 -8.46
C ARG A 75 10.40 -10.84 -8.05
N ASP A 76 10.83 -9.95 -7.17
CA ASP A 76 10.11 -8.76 -6.72
C ASP A 76 9.91 -7.71 -7.83
N GLY A 77 10.64 -7.83 -8.94
CA GLY A 77 10.52 -6.94 -10.11
C GLY A 77 9.15 -6.97 -10.81
N GLU A 78 8.36 -8.02 -10.57
CA GLU A 78 7.07 -8.26 -11.21
C GLU A 78 5.85 -7.87 -10.34
N ILE A 79 6.05 -7.25 -9.17
CA ILE A 79 4.93 -6.90 -8.26
C ILE A 79 3.85 -6.05 -8.95
N ARG A 80 4.26 -5.10 -9.80
CA ARG A 80 3.33 -4.28 -10.57
C ARG A 80 2.54 -5.13 -11.58
N ASP A 81 3.22 -6.05 -12.26
CA ASP A 81 2.63 -6.92 -13.28
C ASP A 81 1.68 -7.94 -12.62
N LEU A 82 2.00 -8.43 -11.43
CA LEU A 82 1.11 -9.26 -10.59
C LEU A 82 -0.19 -8.51 -10.25
N PHE A 83 -0.07 -7.25 -9.81
CA PHE A 83 -1.23 -6.40 -9.53
C PHE A 83 -2.05 -6.12 -10.79
N GLU A 84 -1.40 -5.89 -11.92
CA GLU A 84 -2.07 -5.69 -13.21
C GLU A 84 -2.82 -6.95 -13.65
N ALA A 85 -2.23 -8.14 -13.48
CA ALA A 85 -2.86 -9.41 -13.77
C ALA A 85 -4.08 -9.67 -12.87
N LEU A 86 -3.97 -9.37 -11.57
CA LEU A 86 -5.07 -9.55 -10.61
C LEU A 86 -6.23 -8.58 -10.85
N LEU A 87 -5.95 -7.31 -11.16
CA LEU A 87 -6.95 -6.26 -11.28
C LEU A 87 -7.52 -6.09 -12.69
N GLY A 88 -6.78 -6.51 -13.72
CA GLY A 88 -7.15 -6.37 -15.12
C GLY A 88 -7.58 -4.95 -15.47
N LYS A 89 -8.81 -4.78 -15.98
CA LYS A 89 -9.34 -3.46 -16.38
C LYS A 89 -9.44 -2.45 -15.23
N SER A 90 -9.48 -2.91 -13.98
CA SER A 90 -9.53 -2.07 -12.79
C SER A 90 -8.16 -1.57 -12.35
N PHE A 91 -7.07 -2.06 -12.97
CA PHE A 91 -5.71 -1.74 -12.56
C PHE A 91 -5.44 -0.24 -12.60
N ALA A 92 -5.59 0.41 -13.76
CA ALA A 92 -5.26 1.82 -13.93
C ALA A 92 -5.91 2.76 -12.89
N PRO A 93 -7.23 2.75 -12.67
CA PRO A 93 -7.84 3.63 -11.68
C PRO A 93 -7.44 3.30 -10.24
N ILE A 94 -7.14 2.05 -9.91
CA ILE A 94 -6.68 1.66 -8.57
C ILE A 94 -5.21 2.06 -8.37
N TRP A 95 -4.36 1.86 -9.38
CA TRP A 95 -2.95 2.21 -9.34
C TRP A 95 -2.75 3.70 -9.04
N GLU A 96 -3.55 4.57 -9.67
CA GLU A 96 -3.52 6.01 -9.42
C GLU A 96 -3.84 6.39 -7.96
N VAL A 97 -4.56 5.54 -7.23
CA VAL A 97 -4.86 5.74 -5.80
C VAL A 97 -3.71 5.27 -4.91
N ILE A 98 -3.01 4.20 -5.28
CA ILE A 98 -2.05 3.52 -4.40
C ILE A 98 -0.59 3.88 -4.68
N LYS A 99 -0.26 4.41 -5.87
CA LYS A 99 1.13 4.62 -6.31
C LYS A 99 1.96 5.52 -5.39
N ASP A 100 1.31 6.45 -4.71
CA ASP A 100 1.93 7.42 -3.78
C ASP A 100 1.80 6.99 -2.31
N GLU A 101 1.13 5.87 -2.04
CA GLU A 101 1.02 5.29 -0.70
C GLU A 101 2.27 4.47 -0.36
N PRO A 102 2.53 4.20 0.93
CA PRO A 102 3.65 3.35 1.31
C PRO A 102 3.55 1.95 0.70
N ALA A 103 4.67 1.43 0.19
CA ALA A 103 4.74 0.14 -0.49
C ALA A 103 4.28 -1.04 0.39
N THR A 104 4.33 -0.88 1.71
CA THR A 104 3.82 -1.86 2.69
C THR A 104 2.31 -2.09 2.58
N VAL A 105 1.56 -1.23 1.90
CA VAL A 105 0.13 -1.42 1.64
C VAL A 105 -0.16 -2.47 0.57
N LEU A 106 0.83 -2.82 -0.28
CA LEU A 106 0.63 -3.71 -1.42
C LEU A 106 0.21 -5.11 -0.97
N TRP A 107 0.93 -5.75 -0.05
CA TRP A 107 0.59 -7.11 0.36
C TRP A 107 -0.79 -7.22 1.03
N PRO A 108 -1.15 -6.37 2.00
CA PRO A 108 -2.51 -6.38 2.56
C PRO A 108 -3.61 -6.16 1.52
N LEU A 109 -3.38 -5.27 0.54
CA LEU A 109 -4.33 -5.02 -0.54
C LEU A 109 -4.45 -6.24 -1.47
N PHE A 110 -3.33 -6.85 -1.84
CA PHE A 110 -3.29 -8.08 -2.63
C PHE A 110 -4.07 -9.19 -1.92
N ASP A 111 -3.82 -9.40 -0.64
CA ASP A 111 -4.50 -10.41 0.17
C ASP A 111 -6.00 -10.14 0.31
N ASP A 112 -6.42 -8.89 0.53
CA ASP A 112 -7.85 -8.55 0.63
C ASP A 112 -8.60 -8.84 -0.68
N ILE A 113 -7.97 -8.54 -1.83
CA ILE A 113 -8.53 -8.83 -3.15
C ILE A 113 -8.50 -10.33 -3.43
N ASN A 114 -7.38 -11.01 -3.18
CA ASN A 114 -7.22 -12.43 -3.43
C ASN A 114 -8.17 -13.26 -2.56
N ASN A 115 -8.30 -12.96 -1.28
CA ASN A 115 -9.24 -13.63 -0.38
C ASN A 115 -10.70 -13.44 -0.80
N HIS A 116 -11.02 -12.30 -1.43
CA HIS A 116 -12.37 -12.06 -1.92
C HIS A 116 -12.71 -12.89 -3.18
N PHE A 117 -11.76 -13.07 -4.09
CA PHE A 117 -11.99 -13.75 -5.38
C PHE A 117 -11.44 -15.18 -5.46
N GLN A 118 -10.61 -15.59 -4.50
CA GLN A 118 -9.80 -16.81 -4.53
C GLN A 118 -9.03 -16.97 -5.85
N ALA A 119 -8.45 -15.86 -6.32
CA ALA A 119 -7.89 -15.76 -7.68
C ALA A 119 -6.55 -16.51 -7.83
N VAL A 120 -5.76 -16.57 -6.75
CA VAL A 120 -4.48 -17.28 -6.67
C VAL A 120 -4.58 -18.30 -5.52
N PRO A 121 -4.25 -19.59 -5.75
CA PRO A 121 -4.22 -20.60 -4.69
C PRO A 121 -3.29 -20.18 -3.54
N ALA A 122 -3.72 -20.36 -2.30
CA ALA A 122 -2.95 -19.96 -1.11
C ALA A 122 -1.54 -20.59 -1.06
N ASP A 123 -1.41 -21.81 -1.59
CA ASP A 123 -0.17 -22.59 -1.62
C ASP A 123 0.92 -21.96 -2.53
N GLU A 124 0.55 -21.04 -3.43
CA GLU A 124 1.49 -20.36 -4.34
C GLU A 124 1.99 -18.99 -3.80
N VAL A 125 1.28 -18.41 -2.82
CA VAL A 125 1.62 -17.11 -2.23
C VAL A 125 2.73 -17.24 -1.18
N ASP A 126 2.67 -18.28 -0.35
CA ASP A 126 3.68 -18.58 0.68
C ASP A 126 5.04 -18.98 0.08
N ALA A 127 5.06 -19.52 -1.14
CA ALA A 127 6.29 -19.91 -1.82
C ALA A 127 7.18 -18.71 -2.22
N GLN A 128 6.65 -17.49 -2.22
CA GLN A 128 7.39 -16.25 -2.53
C GLN A 128 7.83 -15.48 -1.27
N GLY A 129 7.26 -15.78 -0.10
CA GLY A 129 7.52 -15.04 1.15
C GLY A 129 8.48 -15.71 2.15
N GLY A 130 8.91 -16.95 1.93
CA GLY A 130 9.65 -17.69 2.95
C GLY A 130 10.58 -18.78 2.43
N ALA A 131 11.81 -18.42 2.08
CA ALA A 131 12.95 -19.32 2.17
C ALA A 131 14.28 -18.55 2.29
N ASN A 132 14.51 -17.95 3.47
CA ASN A 132 15.86 -17.75 3.99
C ASN A 132 15.87 -18.10 5.49
N GLY A 133 16.49 -19.23 5.81
CA GLY A 133 17.14 -19.45 7.10
C GLY A 133 16.41 -20.32 8.13
N SER A 134 16.53 -21.64 8.01
CA SER A 134 17.28 -22.50 8.96
C SER A 134 17.33 -23.94 8.45
#